data_AF-A0A372GAY4-F1
#
_entry.id   AF-A0A372GAY4-F1
#
_cell.length_a   1.000
_cell.length_b   1.000
_cell.length_c   1.000
_cell.angle_alpha   90.00
_cell.angle_beta   90.00
_cell.angle_gamma   90.00
#
_symmetry.space_group_name_H-M   'P 1'
#
loop_
_entity.id
_entity.type
_entity.pdbx_description
1 polymer ?
#
loop_
_entity_poly.entity_id
_entity_poly.type
_entity_poly.pdbx_seq_one_letter_code
_entity_poly.pdbx_strand_id
1 'polypeptide(L)'
;MEDPLDVPQVVVDYAAGQLGIEDPSCLKRHAERTPTQYDHAREIRDLLGFRDFGDVDSAIRGFAASRVAATRDSRREPFDRAVLRLVEDRVLLPGISTLARLVRDVQRDGLREINRVVTGPVSPHTRRELIAALKVPDGKRVSTLESMRTPVTKLTGTGQVEALDRASFVMGFGGGTVDLSTVAPVKLAELASYGLHGCTPPALPSPSDSHHQATEQHASHQNGYSPAVRRVSSASAYRSRTA
;
A
#
# COMPACT_ATOMS: atom_id res chain seq x y z
N MET A 1 31.78 22.64 -7.51
CA MET A 1 32.00 22.52 -6.05
C MET A 1 33.23 23.35 -5.78
N GLU A 2 33.15 24.31 -4.85
CA GLU A 2 34.28 25.16 -4.47
C GLU A 2 35.42 24.31 -3.89
N ASP A 3 36.66 24.78 -4.03
CA ASP A 3 37.84 24.09 -3.50
C ASP A 3 37.76 24.05 -1.95
N PRO A 4 37.70 22.87 -1.32
CA PRO A 4 37.64 22.77 0.15
C PRO A 4 38.91 23.29 0.85
N LEU A 5 39.97 23.65 0.11
CA LEU A 5 41.17 24.30 0.63
C LEU A 5 41.11 25.84 0.57
N ASP A 6 40.10 26.44 -0.08
CA ASP A 6 39.93 27.90 -0.18
C ASP A 6 39.26 28.48 1.08
N VAL A 7 39.90 28.24 2.23
CA VAL A 7 39.47 28.70 3.56
C VAL A 7 40.66 29.25 4.35
N PRO A 8 40.50 30.34 5.13
CA PRO A 8 41.59 30.88 5.94
C PRO A 8 42.14 29.85 6.94
N GLN A 9 43.48 29.79 7.09
CA GLN A 9 44.15 28.83 7.97
C GLN A 9 43.61 28.82 9.41
N VAL A 10 43.21 30.00 9.92
CA VAL A 10 42.62 30.12 11.27
C VAL A 10 41.34 29.29 11.44
N VAL A 11 40.57 29.10 10.36
CA VAL A 11 39.34 28.27 10.37
C VAL A 11 39.72 26.80 10.39
N VAL A 12 40.75 26.41 9.64
CA VAL A 12 41.27 25.03 9.60
C VAL A 12 41.82 24.61 10.95
N ASP A 13 42.65 25.46 11.58
CA ASP A 13 43.25 25.19 12.89
C ASP A 13 42.16 25.12 13.99
N TYR A 14 41.17 26.01 13.91
CA TYR A 14 40.02 25.99 14.83
C TYR A 14 39.21 24.70 14.70
N ALA A 15 38.88 24.29 13.47
CA ALA A 15 38.14 23.04 13.22
C ALA A 15 38.95 21.80 13.65
N ALA A 16 40.26 21.77 13.39
CA ALA A 16 41.15 20.70 13.83
C ALA A 16 41.17 20.58 15.36
N GLY A 17 41.22 21.71 16.08
CA GLY A 17 41.12 21.74 17.53
C GLY A 17 39.78 21.23 18.06
N GLN A 18 38.65 21.56 17.42
CA GLN A 18 37.32 21.06 17.79
C GLN A 18 37.18 19.55 17.55
N LEU A 19 37.81 19.02 16.50
CA LEU A 19 37.73 17.62 16.10
C LEU A 19 38.83 16.74 16.74
N GLY A 20 39.75 17.32 17.50
CA GLY A 20 40.86 16.59 18.13
C GLY A 20 41.91 16.10 17.13
N ILE A 21 42.09 16.80 16.01
CA ILE A 21 43.06 16.45 14.96
C ILE A 21 44.41 17.11 15.29
N GLU A 22 45.46 16.29 15.43
CA GLU A 22 46.81 16.76 15.83
C GLU A 22 47.55 17.52 14.72
N ASP A 23 47.36 17.13 13.45
CA ASP A 23 48.01 17.74 12.30
C ASP A 23 46.98 18.24 11.26
N PRO A 24 46.67 19.55 11.24
CA PRO A 24 45.71 20.15 10.29
C PRO A 24 46.13 20.02 8.82
N SER A 25 47.41 19.72 8.54
CA SER A 25 47.91 19.55 7.18
C SER A 25 47.33 18.31 6.47
N CYS A 26 46.73 17.39 7.23
CA CYS A 26 46.04 16.22 6.70
C CYS A 26 44.88 16.57 5.74
N LEU A 27 44.31 17.78 5.84
CA LEU A 27 43.27 18.27 4.92
C LEU A 27 43.73 18.29 3.46
N LYS A 28 45.01 18.53 3.19
CA LYS A 28 45.57 18.52 1.83
C LYS A 28 45.44 17.15 1.17
N ARG A 29 45.61 16.08 1.95
CA ARG A 29 45.43 14.69 1.49
C ARG A 29 43.97 14.36 1.21
N HIS A 30 43.05 15.05 1.88
CA HIS A 30 41.62 14.93 1.62
C HIS A 30 41.22 15.57 0.28
N ALA A 31 41.92 16.62 -0.16
CA ALA A 31 41.71 17.26 -1.46
C ALA A 31 42.39 16.52 -2.64
N GLU A 32 43.44 15.73 -2.36
CA GLU A 32 44.15 14.91 -3.37
C GLU A 32 43.30 13.78 -3.96
N ARG A 33 42.37 13.24 -3.17
CA ARG A 33 41.27 12.41 -3.68
C ARG A 33 40.05 13.31 -3.79
N THR A 34 39.18 13.08 -4.76
CA THR A 34 37.78 13.47 -4.60
C THR A 34 37.06 12.22 -4.13
N PRO A 35 36.94 11.96 -2.81
CA PRO A 35 36.05 10.90 -2.37
C PRO A 35 34.68 11.20 -2.94
N THR A 36 34.07 10.21 -3.56
CA THR A 36 32.70 10.39 -4.00
C THR A 36 31.83 10.47 -2.75
N GLN A 37 30.70 11.18 -2.81
CA GLN A 37 29.73 11.19 -1.70
C GLN A 37 29.35 9.77 -1.26
N TYR A 38 29.44 8.80 -2.18
CA TYR A 38 29.25 7.37 -1.91
C TYR A 38 30.33 6.75 -1.02
N ASP A 39 31.59 7.17 -1.15
CA ASP A 39 32.70 6.66 -0.34
C ASP A 39 32.56 7.10 1.12
N HIS A 40 32.21 8.37 1.36
CA HIS A 40 31.95 8.85 2.72
C HIS A 40 30.71 8.23 3.35
N ALA A 41 29.63 8.08 2.58
CA ALA A 41 28.43 7.40 3.08
C ALA A 41 28.75 5.96 3.50
N ARG A 42 29.62 5.27 2.73
CA ARG A 42 30.12 3.94 3.07
C ARG A 42 30.98 3.94 4.33
N GLU A 43 31.96 4.83 4.44
CA GLU A 43 32.83 4.93 5.62
C GLU A 43 32.02 5.20 6.89
N ILE A 44 31.08 6.16 6.84
CA ILE A 44 30.21 6.50 7.97
C ILE A 44 29.35 5.29 8.38
N ARG A 45 28.76 4.60 7.40
CA ARG A 45 27.97 3.39 7.65
C ARG A 45 28.80 2.32 8.35
N ASP A 46 29.99 2.03 7.82
CA ASP A 46 30.86 0.97 8.31
C ASP A 46 31.36 1.30 9.74
N LEU A 47 31.68 2.58 10.02
CA LEU A 47 32.06 3.06 11.36
C LEU A 47 30.91 3.00 12.37
N LEU A 48 29.70 3.37 11.97
CA LEU A 48 28.53 3.39 12.86
C LEU A 48 27.82 2.03 12.98
N GLY A 49 28.29 1.02 12.24
CA GLY A 49 27.72 -0.33 12.23
C GLY A 49 26.32 -0.40 11.63
N PHE A 50 26.03 0.46 10.64
CA PHE A 50 24.76 0.42 9.92
C PHE A 50 24.81 -0.60 8.78
N ARG A 51 23.64 -1.17 8.44
CA ARG A 51 23.48 -2.08 7.31
C ARG A 51 22.73 -1.41 6.16
N ASP A 52 22.97 -1.87 4.93
CA ASP A 52 22.18 -1.39 3.79
C ASP A 52 20.78 -2.01 3.81
N PHE A 53 19.80 -1.29 3.26
CA PHE A 53 18.46 -1.83 3.11
C PHE A 53 18.43 -3.05 2.18
N GLY A 54 19.26 -3.07 1.13
CA GLY A 54 19.37 -4.19 0.20
C GLY A 54 19.74 -5.51 0.88
N ASP A 55 20.50 -5.47 1.98
CA ASP A 55 20.92 -6.65 2.74
C ASP A 55 19.78 -7.29 3.54
N VAL A 56 18.74 -6.50 3.85
CA VAL A 56 17.63 -6.91 4.74
C VAL A 56 16.25 -6.89 4.07
N ASP A 57 16.17 -6.53 2.79
CA ASP A 57 14.90 -6.37 2.06
C ASP A 57 13.99 -7.60 2.21
N SER A 58 14.54 -8.80 2.05
CA SER A 58 13.82 -10.07 2.20
C SER A 58 13.33 -10.30 3.63
N ALA A 59 14.15 -9.98 4.65
CA ALA A 59 13.79 -10.09 6.05
C ALA A 59 12.67 -9.11 6.43
N ILE A 60 12.74 -7.88 5.93
CA ILE A 60 11.71 -6.85 6.14
C ILE A 60 10.41 -7.21 5.43
N ARG A 61 10.49 -7.77 4.21
CA ARG A 61 9.33 -8.33 3.51
C ARG A 61 8.67 -9.45 4.31
N GLY A 62 9.46 -10.38 4.86
CA GLY A 62 8.95 -11.45 5.72
C GLY A 62 8.31 -10.94 7.01
N PHE A 63 8.95 -9.97 7.66
CA PHE A 63 8.40 -9.29 8.85
C PHE A 63 7.07 -8.62 8.54
N ALA A 64 7.01 -7.80 7.48
CA ALA A 64 5.78 -7.14 7.05
C ALA A 64 4.68 -8.15 6.71
N ALA A 65 5.01 -9.26 6.06
CA ALA A 65 4.05 -10.31 5.70
C ALA A 65 3.45 -10.97 6.95
N SER A 66 4.28 -11.29 7.94
CA SER A 66 3.83 -11.84 9.23
C SER A 66 2.87 -10.88 9.95
N ARG A 67 3.20 -9.58 10.00
CA ARG A 67 2.34 -8.55 10.60
C ARG A 67 1.01 -8.44 9.89
N VAL A 68 1.06 -8.32 8.56
CA VAL A 68 -0.13 -8.28 7.71
C VAL A 68 -1.00 -9.50 7.92
N ALA A 69 -0.45 -10.70 8.05
CA ALA A 69 -1.25 -11.91 8.27
C ALA A 69 -1.90 -11.95 9.67
N ALA A 70 -1.22 -11.45 10.70
CA ALA A 70 -1.62 -11.62 12.10
C ALA A 70 -2.49 -10.48 12.67
N THR A 71 -2.50 -9.29 12.06
CA THR A 71 -3.11 -8.10 12.67
C THR A 71 -4.13 -7.42 11.77
N ARG A 72 -5.10 -6.73 12.38
CA ARG A 72 -5.91 -5.70 11.72
C ARG A 72 -5.13 -4.39 11.60
N ASP A 73 -4.00 -4.45 10.93
CA ASP A 73 -3.17 -3.27 10.80
C ASP A 73 -3.90 -2.24 9.92
N SER A 74 -3.90 -0.97 10.34
CA SER A 74 -4.38 0.12 9.50
C SER A 74 -3.55 0.22 8.20
N ARG A 75 -4.00 0.97 7.19
CA ARG A 75 -3.23 1.16 5.93
C ARG A 75 -1.77 1.60 6.15
N ARG A 76 -1.49 2.33 7.24
CA ARG A 76 -0.17 2.89 7.56
C ARG A 76 0.63 2.04 8.54
N GLU A 77 -0.02 1.27 9.39
CA GLU A 77 0.65 0.59 10.51
C GLU A 77 1.77 -0.39 10.09
N PRO A 78 1.65 -1.20 9.02
CA PRO A 78 2.74 -2.08 8.61
C PRO A 78 3.95 -1.30 8.12
N PHE A 79 3.74 -0.10 7.56
CA PHE A 79 4.81 0.81 7.18
C PHE A 79 5.53 1.36 8.42
N ASP A 80 4.78 1.92 9.39
CA ASP A 80 5.37 2.48 10.60
C ASP A 80 6.11 1.39 11.40
N ARG A 81 5.57 0.16 11.45
CA ARG A 81 6.24 -0.99 12.06
C ARG A 81 7.50 -1.42 11.31
N ALA A 82 7.50 -1.37 9.99
CA ALA A 82 8.70 -1.65 9.20
C ALA A 82 9.79 -0.59 9.43
N VAL A 83 9.41 0.70 9.54
CA VAL A 83 10.34 1.77 9.90
C VAL A 83 10.95 1.53 11.28
N LEU A 84 10.12 1.23 12.29
CA LEU A 84 10.61 0.93 13.64
C LEU A 84 11.59 -0.26 13.62
N ARG A 85 11.25 -1.32 12.89
CA ARG A 85 12.11 -2.48 12.74
C ARG A 85 13.46 -2.14 12.11
N LEU A 86 13.48 -1.34 11.05
CA LEU A 86 14.70 -0.90 10.39
C LEU A 86 15.59 -0.05 11.33
N VAL A 87 14.99 0.81 12.14
CA VAL A 87 15.70 1.64 13.12
C VAL A 87 16.32 0.76 14.22
N GLU A 88 15.55 -0.18 14.78
CA GLU A 88 16.04 -1.15 15.77
C GLU A 88 17.21 -1.98 15.25
N ASP A 89 17.14 -2.38 13.98
CA ASP A 89 18.12 -3.23 13.31
C ASP A 89 19.33 -2.45 12.75
N ARG A 90 19.43 -1.13 13.01
CA ARG A 90 20.44 -0.18 12.48
C ARG A 90 20.59 -0.26 10.97
N VAL A 91 19.48 -0.23 10.25
CA VAL A 91 19.47 -0.26 8.79
C VAL A 91 19.30 1.16 8.26
N LEU A 92 20.06 1.50 7.23
CA LEU A 92 19.87 2.75 6.49
C LEU A 92 18.45 2.77 5.90
N LEU A 93 17.65 3.76 6.31
CA LEU A 93 16.27 3.87 5.85
C LEU A 93 16.24 4.09 4.33
N PRO A 94 15.51 3.25 3.58
CA PRO A 94 15.33 3.49 2.16
C PRO A 94 14.45 4.72 1.95
N GLY A 95 14.41 5.21 0.71
CA GLY A 95 13.43 6.23 0.34
C GLY A 95 12.01 5.81 0.73
N ILE A 96 11.21 6.75 1.22
CA ILE A 96 9.84 6.51 1.72
C ILE A 96 9.00 5.74 0.68
N SER A 97 9.14 6.08 -0.60
CA SER A 97 8.43 5.43 -1.70
C SER A 97 8.84 3.97 -1.91
N THR A 98 10.11 3.62 -1.66
CA THR A 98 10.62 2.25 -1.73
C THR A 98 9.97 1.38 -0.66
N LEU A 99 10.00 1.83 0.60
CA LEU A 99 9.39 1.08 1.70
C LEU A 99 7.86 1.00 1.56
N ALA A 100 7.21 2.09 1.14
CA ALA A 100 5.77 2.09 0.90
C ALA A 100 5.37 1.10 -0.21
N ARG A 101 6.18 0.99 -1.26
CA ARG A 101 5.96 0.00 -2.33
C ARG A 101 6.09 -1.42 -1.82
N LEU A 102 7.15 -1.73 -1.05
CA LEU A 102 7.36 -3.04 -0.45
C LEU A 102 6.15 -3.45 0.39
N VAL A 103 5.73 -2.59 1.31
CA VAL A 103 4.61 -2.87 2.22
C VAL A 103 3.31 -3.07 1.45
N ARG A 104 3.03 -2.22 0.46
CA ARG A 104 1.84 -2.35 -0.40
C ARG A 104 1.86 -3.67 -1.18
N ASP A 105 3.01 -4.06 -1.71
CA ASP A 105 3.14 -5.30 -2.48
C ASP A 105 2.91 -6.51 -1.56
N VAL A 106 3.46 -6.50 -0.34
CA VAL A 106 3.18 -7.52 0.69
C VAL A 106 1.69 -7.60 1.05
N GLN A 107 1.03 -6.46 1.28
CA GLN A 107 -0.40 -6.41 1.56
C GLN A 107 -1.22 -7.00 0.40
N ARG A 108 -0.86 -6.63 -0.84
CA ARG A 108 -1.53 -7.12 -2.05
C ARG A 108 -1.35 -8.63 -2.20
N ASP A 109 -0.14 -9.14 -1.98
CA ASP A 109 0.16 -10.57 -2.10
C ASP A 109 -0.58 -11.37 -1.01
N GLY A 110 -0.63 -10.87 0.23
CA GLY A 110 -1.44 -11.46 1.29
C GLY A 110 -2.94 -11.48 0.97
N LEU A 111 -3.49 -10.39 0.43
CA LEU A 111 -4.90 -10.33 0.02
C LEU A 111 -5.20 -11.28 -1.16
N ARG A 112 -4.27 -11.44 -2.11
CA ARG A 112 -4.41 -12.41 -3.21
C ARG A 112 -4.47 -13.83 -2.68
N GLU A 113 -3.60 -14.16 -1.73
CA GLU A 113 -3.57 -15.50 -1.14
C GLU A 113 -4.85 -15.80 -0.36
N ILE A 114 -5.31 -14.86 0.46
CA ILE A 114 -6.60 -14.98 1.16
C ILE A 114 -7.74 -15.17 0.15
N ASN A 115 -7.79 -14.38 -0.92
CA ASN A 115 -8.82 -14.55 -1.96
C ASN A 115 -8.73 -15.91 -2.64
N ARG A 116 -7.53 -16.42 -2.92
CA ARG A 116 -7.33 -17.75 -3.52
C ARG A 116 -7.90 -18.84 -2.61
N VAL A 117 -7.58 -18.77 -1.31
CA VAL A 117 -8.07 -19.71 -0.29
C VAL A 117 -9.58 -19.62 -0.12
N VAL A 118 -10.15 -18.41 -0.03
CA VAL A 118 -11.59 -18.21 0.17
C VAL A 118 -12.40 -18.62 -1.07
N THR A 119 -11.91 -18.34 -2.27
CA THR A 119 -12.68 -18.55 -3.52
C THR A 119 -12.42 -19.89 -4.19
N GLY A 120 -11.32 -20.58 -3.87
CA GLY A 120 -10.96 -21.88 -4.44
C GLY A 120 -12.00 -22.97 -4.18
N PRO A 121 -12.45 -23.18 -2.93
CA PRO A 121 -13.44 -24.21 -2.58
C PRO A 121 -14.87 -23.87 -3.01
N VAL A 122 -15.14 -22.66 -3.51
CA VAL A 122 -16.51 -22.22 -3.86
C VAL A 122 -16.99 -22.92 -5.12
N SER A 123 -18.08 -23.67 -4.99
CA SER A 123 -18.67 -24.41 -6.11
C SER A 123 -19.08 -23.48 -7.27
N PRO A 124 -19.07 -23.94 -8.53
CA PRO A 124 -19.53 -23.13 -9.65
C PRO A 124 -20.99 -22.65 -9.51
N HIS A 125 -21.84 -23.45 -8.87
CA HIS A 125 -23.22 -23.05 -8.58
C HIS A 125 -23.27 -21.90 -7.57
N THR A 126 -22.62 -22.06 -6.42
CA THR A 126 -22.51 -21.01 -5.39
C THR A 126 -21.92 -19.72 -5.96
N ARG A 127 -20.90 -19.82 -6.82
CA ARG A 127 -20.31 -18.67 -7.51
C ARG A 127 -21.33 -17.94 -8.39
N ARG A 128 -22.16 -18.66 -9.15
CA ARG A 128 -23.23 -18.05 -9.96
C ARG A 128 -24.27 -17.35 -9.11
N GLU A 129 -24.71 -17.99 -8.02
CA GLU A 129 -25.65 -17.38 -7.07
C GLU A 129 -25.06 -16.11 -6.45
N LEU A 130 -23.79 -16.12 -6.01
CA LEU A 130 -23.10 -14.96 -5.43
C LEU A 130 -23.04 -13.79 -6.43
N ILE A 131 -22.74 -14.07 -7.69
CA ILE A 131 -22.73 -13.06 -8.76
C ILE A 131 -24.16 -12.55 -9.04
N ALA A 132 -25.16 -13.45 -9.07
CA ALA A 132 -26.56 -13.06 -9.27
C ALA A 132 -27.07 -12.17 -8.14
N ALA A 133 -26.63 -12.38 -6.90
CA ALA A 133 -27.02 -11.56 -5.75
C ALA A 133 -26.53 -10.10 -5.83
N LEU A 134 -25.57 -9.78 -6.70
CA LEU A 134 -25.13 -8.41 -6.96
C LEU A 134 -26.13 -7.64 -7.83
N LYS A 135 -27.01 -8.33 -8.57
CA LYS A 135 -28.01 -7.70 -9.45
C LYS A 135 -29.23 -7.26 -8.65
N VAL A 136 -29.88 -6.19 -9.13
CA VAL A 136 -31.18 -5.74 -8.60
C VAL A 136 -32.27 -6.52 -9.34
N PRO A 137 -33.11 -7.32 -8.64
CA PRO A 137 -34.22 -8.02 -9.27
C PRO A 137 -35.27 -7.05 -9.81
N ASP A 138 -36.02 -7.47 -10.84
CA ASP A 138 -37.10 -6.68 -11.41
C ASP A 138 -38.14 -6.28 -10.34
N GLY A 139 -38.52 -5.01 -10.34
CA GLY A 139 -39.45 -4.44 -9.36
C GLY A 139 -38.87 -4.25 -7.95
N LYS A 140 -37.57 -4.50 -7.73
CA LYS A 140 -36.88 -4.19 -6.46
C LYS A 140 -36.00 -2.94 -6.62
N ARG A 141 -35.73 -2.29 -5.48
CA ARG A 141 -34.86 -1.09 -5.40
C ARG A 141 -33.43 -1.41 -4.99
N VAL A 142 -33.20 -2.58 -4.40
CA VAL A 142 -31.92 -3.00 -3.85
C VAL A 142 -31.59 -4.40 -4.32
N SER A 143 -30.31 -4.72 -4.42
CA SER A 143 -29.85 -6.06 -4.79
C SER A 143 -30.13 -7.07 -3.69
N THR A 144 -30.07 -8.36 -4.02
CA THR A 144 -30.20 -9.44 -3.02
C THR A 144 -29.11 -9.32 -1.96
N LEU A 145 -27.87 -8.98 -2.34
CA LEU A 145 -26.77 -8.75 -1.40
C LEU A 145 -27.08 -7.60 -0.43
N GLU A 146 -27.59 -6.49 -0.94
CA GLU A 146 -27.92 -5.33 -0.10
C GLU A 146 -29.07 -5.66 0.87
N SER A 147 -30.07 -6.43 0.41
CA SER A 147 -31.12 -6.95 1.28
C SER A 147 -30.58 -7.87 2.38
N MET A 148 -29.56 -8.69 2.09
CA MET A 148 -28.94 -9.58 3.08
C MET A 148 -28.13 -8.80 4.13
N ARG A 149 -27.48 -7.70 3.74
CA ARG A 149 -26.67 -6.84 4.63
C ARG A 149 -27.50 -5.91 5.50
N THR A 150 -28.70 -5.54 5.04
CA THR A 150 -29.55 -4.58 5.74
C THR A 150 -30.13 -5.22 7.01
N PRO A 151 -30.00 -4.60 8.19
CA PRO A 151 -30.59 -5.12 9.42
C PRO A 151 -32.13 -5.00 9.41
N VAL A 152 -32.83 -5.99 9.96
CA VAL A 152 -34.26 -5.85 10.29
C VAL A 152 -34.37 -5.10 11.62
N THR A 153 -35.01 -3.92 11.61
CA THR A 153 -35.07 -3.03 12.79
C THR A 153 -36.40 -3.11 13.55
N LYS A 154 -37.42 -3.79 12.99
CA LYS A 154 -38.75 -3.90 13.59
C LYS A 154 -38.79 -5.06 14.60
N LEU A 155 -39.05 -4.75 15.87
CA LEU A 155 -39.22 -5.74 16.95
C LEU A 155 -40.66 -6.27 17.06
N THR A 156 -41.35 -6.43 15.93
CA THR A 156 -42.70 -7.02 15.85
C THR A 156 -42.62 -8.51 15.52
N GLY A 157 -43.69 -9.28 15.77
CA GLY A 157 -43.74 -10.69 15.34
C GLY A 157 -43.48 -10.87 13.84
N THR A 158 -43.98 -9.95 13.01
CA THR A 158 -43.68 -9.92 11.57
C THR A 158 -42.22 -9.58 11.26
N GLY A 159 -41.59 -8.69 12.03
CA GLY A 159 -40.16 -8.39 11.90
C GLY A 159 -39.27 -9.55 12.34
N GLN A 160 -39.68 -10.33 13.34
CA GLN A 160 -38.98 -11.55 13.74
C GLN A 160 -39.03 -12.62 12.64
N VAL A 161 -40.19 -12.83 12.02
CA VAL A 161 -40.32 -13.73 10.85
C VAL A 161 -39.41 -13.26 9.71
N GLU A 162 -39.44 -11.95 9.37
CA GLU A 162 -38.57 -11.40 8.32
C GLU A 162 -37.07 -11.60 8.62
N ALA A 163 -36.67 -11.48 9.89
CA ALA A 163 -35.29 -11.72 10.31
C ALA A 163 -34.89 -13.20 10.18
N LEU A 164 -35.77 -14.13 10.55
CA LEU A 164 -35.55 -15.57 10.43
C LEU A 164 -35.53 -16.05 8.98
N ASP A 165 -36.42 -15.53 8.14
CA ASP A 165 -36.43 -15.81 6.71
C ASP A 165 -35.13 -15.32 6.06
N ARG A 166 -34.67 -14.13 6.43
CA ARG A 166 -33.38 -13.59 5.94
C ARG A 166 -32.20 -14.42 6.41
N ALA A 167 -32.16 -14.82 7.67
CA ALA A 167 -31.11 -15.69 8.19
C ALA A 167 -31.09 -17.04 7.46
N SER A 168 -32.26 -17.64 7.24
CA SER A 168 -32.42 -18.89 6.48
C SER A 168 -31.93 -18.73 5.03
N PHE A 169 -32.24 -17.60 4.40
CA PHE A 169 -31.77 -17.28 3.05
C PHE A 169 -30.24 -17.16 2.99
N VAL A 170 -29.61 -16.44 3.94
CA VAL A 170 -28.14 -16.31 4.02
C VAL A 170 -27.48 -17.66 4.27
N MET A 171 -28.04 -18.49 5.16
CA MET A 171 -27.52 -19.84 5.43
C MET A 171 -27.66 -20.76 4.21
N GLY A 172 -28.74 -20.62 3.43
CA GLY A 172 -28.98 -21.37 2.20
C GLY A 172 -28.03 -21.01 1.05
N PHE A 173 -27.25 -19.93 1.17
CA PHE A 173 -26.33 -19.45 0.14
C PHE A 173 -25.07 -20.32 -0.04
N GLY A 174 -24.86 -21.33 0.82
CA GLY A 174 -23.74 -22.26 0.73
C GLY A 174 -22.40 -21.67 1.23
N GLY A 175 -22.40 -20.48 1.85
CA GLY A 175 -21.19 -19.91 2.44
C GLY A 175 -20.64 -20.73 3.63
N GLY A 176 -21.53 -21.40 4.37
CA GLY A 176 -21.15 -22.23 5.53
C GLY A 176 -20.42 -23.54 5.19
N THR A 177 -20.34 -23.91 3.90
CA THR A 177 -19.63 -25.12 3.47
C THR A 177 -18.18 -24.86 3.04
N VAL A 178 -17.75 -23.60 3.06
CA VAL A 178 -16.38 -23.22 2.69
C VAL A 178 -15.47 -23.40 3.91
N ASP A 179 -14.46 -24.26 3.80
CA ASP A 179 -13.42 -24.38 4.83
C ASP A 179 -12.51 -23.13 4.79
N LEU A 180 -12.57 -22.36 5.87
CA LEU A 180 -11.80 -21.13 6.07
C LEU A 180 -10.77 -21.27 7.20
N SER A 181 -10.52 -22.49 7.70
CA SER A 181 -9.63 -22.76 8.83
C SER A 181 -8.19 -22.27 8.63
N THR A 182 -7.77 -22.14 7.37
CA THR A 182 -6.44 -21.64 6.98
C THR A 182 -6.33 -20.11 6.97
N VAL A 183 -7.45 -19.38 7.03
CA VAL A 183 -7.47 -17.92 7.08
C VAL A 183 -7.54 -17.47 8.53
N ALA A 184 -6.62 -16.58 8.93
CA ALA A 184 -6.59 -16.06 10.28
C ALA A 184 -7.94 -15.40 10.66
N PRO A 185 -8.49 -15.63 11.88
CA PRO A 185 -9.79 -15.10 12.29
C PRO A 185 -9.90 -13.58 12.17
N VAL A 186 -8.79 -12.88 12.43
CA VAL A 186 -8.67 -11.42 12.29
C VAL A 186 -8.99 -10.96 10.85
N LYS A 187 -8.56 -11.74 9.85
CA LYS A 187 -8.79 -11.49 8.42
C LYS A 187 -10.19 -11.86 7.98
N LEU A 188 -10.74 -12.95 8.50
CA LEU A 188 -12.15 -13.27 8.28
C LEU A 188 -13.05 -12.16 8.81
N ALA A 189 -12.73 -11.61 9.98
CA ALA A 189 -13.47 -10.49 10.53
C ALA A 189 -13.31 -9.23 9.65
N GLU A 190 -12.12 -8.95 9.10
CA GLU A 190 -11.93 -7.83 8.15
C GLU A 190 -12.78 -8.00 6.90
N LEU A 191 -12.77 -9.19 6.30
CA LEU A 191 -13.58 -9.50 5.13
C LEU A 191 -15.08 -9.39 5.44
N ALA A 192 -15.53 -9.87 6.60
CA ALA A 192 -16.91 -9.73 7.04
C ALA A 192 -17.30 -8.25 7.22
N SER A 193 -16.43 -7.45 7.85
CA SER A 193 -16.65 -6.01 8.03
C SER A 193 -16.68 -5.28 6.68
N TYR A 194 -15.79 -5.61 5.76
CA TYR A 194 -15.80 -5.10 4.40
C TYR A 194 -17.08 -5.50 3.66
N GLY A 195 -17.52 -6.75 3.81
CA GLY A 195 -18.76 -7.27 3.24
C GLY A 195 -20.02 -6.66 3.83
N LEU A 196 -19.99 -6.11 5.06
CA LEU A 196 -21.13 -5.46 5.71
C LEU A 196 -21.17 -3.94 5.50
N HIS A 197 -20.02 -3.28 5.37
CA HIS A 197 -19.93 -1.81 5.31
C HIS A 197 -19.36 -1.26 3.99
N GLY A 198 -18.75 -2.09 3.16
CA GLY A 198 -18.15 -1.65 1.89
C GLY A 198 -19.23 -1.28 0.86
N CYS A 199 -19.00 -0.21 0.10
CA CYS A 199 -19.81 0.08 -1.07
C CYS A 199 -19.58 -1.00 -2.13
N THR A 200 -20.66 -1.54 -2.71
CA THR A 200 -20.58 -2.40 -3.90
C THR A 200 -19.88 -1.60 -5.01
N PRO A 201 -18.74 -2.07 -5.58
CA PRO A 201 -18.15 -1.41 -6.73
C PRO A 201 -19.14 -1.40 -7.89
N PRO A 202 -19.11 -0.38 -8.78
CA PRO A 202 -19.94 -0.39 -9.99
C PRO A 202 -19.73 -1.71 -10.75
N ALA A 203 -20.81 -2.21 -11.36
CA ALA A 203 -20.94 -3.55 -11.92
C ALA A 203 -19.63 -4.14 -12.46
N LEU A 204 -19.22 -5.29 -11.92
CA LEU A 204 -18.09 -6.06 -12.44
C LEU A 204 -18.38 -6.38 -13.92
N PRO A 205 -17.46 -6.08 -14.84
CA PRO A 205 -17.61 -6.45 -16.24
C PRO A 205 -17.77 -7.97 -16.36
N SER A 206 -18.52 -8.40 -17.37
CA SER A 206 -18.84 -9.81 -17.55
C SER A 206 -17.54 -10.62 -17.75
N PRO A 207 -17.47 -11.89 -17.30
CA PRO A 207 -16.24 -12.70 -17.44
C PRO A 207 -15.78 -12.89 -18.90
N SER A 208 -16.64 -12.63 -19.89
CA SER A 208 -16.30 -12.60 -21.32
C SER A 208 -15.51 -11.36 -21.75
N ASP A 209 -15.58 -10.25 -21.01
CA ASP A 209 -14.94 -8.97 -21.41
C ASP A 209 -13.46 -8.89 -20.98
N SER A 210 -13.03 -9.83 -20.11
CA SER A 210 -11.67 -9.84 -19.53
C SER A 210 -10.60 -10.32 -20.51
N HIS A 211 -10.97 -11.04 -21.57
CA HIS A 211 -10.03 -11.56 -22.56
C HIS A 211 -9.68 -10.54 -23.67
N HIS A 212 -10.51 -9.52 -23.91
CA HIS A 212 -10.20 -8.47 -24.89
C HIS A 212 -9.44 -7.28 -24.28
N GLN A 213 -9.65 -6.96 -22.99
CA GLN A 213 -8.91 -5.86 -22.34
C GLN A 213 -7.44 -6.19 -22.08
N ALA A 214 -7.07 -7.46 -21.93
CA ALA A 214 -5.68 -7.88 -21.76
C ALA A 214 -4.84 -7.70 -23.05
N THR A 215 -5.46 -7.77 -24.23
CA THR A 215 -4.78 -7.59 -25.52
C THR A 215 -4.65 -6.12 -25.93
N GLU A 216 -5.58 -5.25 -25.53
CA GLU A 216 -5.51 -3.82 -25.87
C GLU A 216 -4.57 -3.01 -24.97
N GLN A 217 -4.43 -3.39 -23.69
CA GLN A 217 -3.49 -2.71 -22.77
C GLN A 217 -2.01 -2.99 -23.07
N HIS A 218 -1.71 -4.09 -23.75
CA HIS A 218 -0.34 -4.38 -24.23
C HIS A 218 0.04 -3.60 -25.49
N ALA A 219 -0.92 -3.21 -26.33
CA ALA A 219 -0.65 -2.41 -27.53
C ALA A 219 -0.47 -0.90 -27.24
N SER A 220 -1.03 -0.41 -26.13
CA SER A 220 -1.08 1.03 -25.83
C SER A 220 0.17 1.57 -25.09
N HIS A 221 1.06 0.69 -24.62
CA HIS A 221 2.27 1.08 -23.87
C HIS A 221 3.52 1.29 -24.74
N GLN A 222 3.43 1.14 -26.07
CA GLN A 222 4.60 1.19 -26.96
C GLN A 222 4.71 2.43 -27.86
N ASN A 223 3.86 3.45 -27.74
CA ASN A 223 4.04 4.63 -28.58
C ASN A 223 3.64 5.94 -27.89
N GLY A 224 4.62 6.82 -27.70
CA GLY A 224 4.36 8.24 -27.43
C GLY A 224 5.22 8.89 -26.34
N TYR A 225 6.54 8.97 -26.55
CA TYR A 225 7.39 9.96 -25.85
C TYR A 225 8.00 10.90 -26.90
N SER A 226 7.51 12.14 -26.97
CA SER A 226 8.39 13.33 -27.07
C SER A 226 7.65 14.67 -26.94
N PRO A 227 8.35 15.74 -26.46
CA PRO A 227 7.75 16.94 -25.88
C PRO A 227 7.85 18.19 -26.80
N ALA A 228 6.96 19.17 -26.64
CA ALA A 228 7.20 20.54 -27.13
C ALA A 228 6.16 21.61 -26.66
N VAL A 229 6.70 22.64 -25.99
CA VAL A 229 6.45 24.08 -26.25
C VAL A 229 5.16 24.75 -25.75
N ARG A 230 5.30 25.40 -24.57
CA ARG A 230 5.02 26.82 -24.26
C ARG A 230 4.00 27.57 -25.15
N ARG A 231 2.90 28.05 -24.55
CA ARG A 231 2.34 29.39 -24.82
C ARG A 231 1.81 30.05 -23.56
N VAL A 232 2.41 31.21 -23.28
CA VAL A 232 1.91 32.27 -22.40
C VAL A 232 0.68 32.88 -23.06
N SER A 233 -0.39 33.12 -22.30
CA SER A 233 -1.34 34.19 -22.64
C SER A 233 -1.93 34.79 -21.36
N SER A 234 -1.54 36.04 -21.15
CA SER A 234 -2.14 37.02 -20.26
C SER A 234 -3.62 37.26 -20.60
N ALA A 235 -4.46 37.44 -19.58
CA ALA A 235 -5.67 38.26 -19.69
C ALA A 235 -6.00 38.88 -18.33
N SER A 236 -5.75 40.19 -18.27
CA SER A 236 -6.22 41.14 -17.27
C SER A 236 -7.74 41.26 -17.32
N ALA A 237 -8.41 41.28 -16.17
CA ALA A 237 -9.74 41.86 -16.04
C ALA A 237 -9.98 42.36 -14.61
N TYR A 238 -9.75 43.66 -14.47
CA TYR A 238 -10.19 44.54 -13.39
C TYR A 238 -11.72 44.58 -13.31
N ARG A 239 -12.31 44.47 -12.11
CA ARG A 239 -13.60 45.12 -11.79
C ARG A 239 -13.82 45.23 -10.28
N SER A 240 -13.64 46.46 -9.81
CA SER A 240 -14.13 47.01 -8.55
C SER A 240 -15.65 47.20 -8.57
N ARG A 241 -16.31 47.04 -7.40
CA ARG A 241 -17.50 47.77 -6.89
C ARG A 241 -17.85 47.18 -5.51
N THR A 242 -17.52 47.83 -4.40
CA THR A 242 -18.37 48.80 -3.65
C THR A 242 -19.77 48.29 -3.32
N ALA A 243 -19.97 47.79 -2.11
CA ALA A 243 -20.71 48.43 -1.02
C ALA A 243 -20.42 47.68 0.28
#